data_AF-A0A3B3YP03-F1
#
_entry.id   AF-A0A3B3YP03-F1
#
_cell.length_a   1.000
_cell.length_b   1.000
_cell.length_c   1.000
_cell.angle_alpha   90.00
_cell.angle_beta   90.00
_cell.angle_gamma   90.00
#
_symmetry.space_group_name_H-M   'P 1'
#
loop_
_entity.id
_entity.type
_entity.pdbx_description
1 polymer ?
#
loop_
_entity_poly.entity_id
_entity_poly.type
_entity_poly.pdbx_seq_one_letter_code
_entity_poly.pdbx_strand_id
1 'polypeptide(L)'
;MWRSTASRVVASLKNELLQSRSFIRGMQTVTLIPGDGIGPEISAAVVKIFVAAEVPIEWEERNVTAIQGPGGKWMIPHDAKESMDKTKIGLKGPLKTPVGAGHPSMNLLLRKTFDLYANVRPCVSIEGYDTPYTDVNLVTIRENTEGEYSGIEHVIVDGVVQSIKLITEQASQRIAEYAFEYAKNNQRSSVIAVHKANIMRMSDGLFLRKCREAAEKHKDIKFTEMYLDTVCLNMVQDPSQFDVLVMPNLYGDILSDLCAGLIGGLGVTPSGNIGAHGVAIFESVHGTAPDIAGKDLANPTALLLSAIMMLRHMGLRSHAQKIETACFDTIQDKKVLTKDLGGNAKCSEFTEAICQRVRDMK
;
A
#
# COMPACT_ATOMS: atom_id res chain seq x y z
N MET A 1 38.69 7.36 39.87
CA MET A 1 37.43 7.25 40.63
C MET A 1 36.31 6.94 39.63
N TRP A 2 36.19 5.71 39.12
CA TRP A 2 35.33 4.60 39.58
C TRP A 2 33.80 4.88 39.64
N ARG A 3 33.09 4.15 38.76
CA ARG A 3 31.64 3.76 38.72
C ARG A 3 30.65 4.85 38.27
N SER A 4 29.72 4.59 37.35
CA SER A 4 28.78 3.46 37.30
C SER A 4 28.32 3.11 35.86
N THR A 5 28.54 1.85 35.47
CA THR A 5 28.10 1.21 34.21
C THR A 5 26.87 0.31 34.41
N ALA A 6 26.08 0.53 35.47
CA ALA A 6 25.06 -0.44 35.90
C ALA A 6 23.63 -0.18 35.40
N SER A 7 23.32 0.97 34.79
CA SER A 7 21.92 1.33 34.46
C SER A 7 21.46 0.98 33.04
N ARG A 8 22.36 0.53 32.14
CA ARG A 8 21.98 0.18 30.75
C ARG A 8 21.65 -1.30 30.55
N VAL A 9 22.10 -2.19 31.44
CA VAL A 9 21.90 -3.64 31.28
C VAL A 9 20.50 -4.09 31.72
N VAL A 10 19.89 -3.40 32.70
CA VAL A 10 18.56 -3.80 33.22
C VAL A 10 17.40 -3.35 32.30
N ALA A 11 17.59 -2.27 31.53
CA ALA A 11 16.60 -1.82 30.55
C ALA A 11 16.54 -2.73 29.30
N SER A 12 17.63 -3.43 28.97
CA SER A 12 17.70 -4.37 27.85
C SER A 12 16.95 -5.68 28.11
N LEU A 13 16.82 -6.10 29.37
CA LEU A 13 16.21 -7.39 29.74
C LEU A 13 14.69 -7.34 29.98
N LYS A 14 14.12 -6.13 30.17
CA LYS A 14 12.65 -5.98 30.32
C LYS A 14 11.91 -5.78 29.00
N ASN A 15 12.61 -5.50 27.90
CA ASN A 15 12.01 -5.34 26.57
C ASN A 15 11.89 -6.63 25.75
N GLU A 16 12.41 -7.77 26.24
CA GLU A 16 12.25 -9.07 25.57
C GLU A 16 10.90 -9.75 25.88
N LEU A 17 10.06 -9.19 26.76
CA LEU A 17 8.81 -9.83 27.21
C LEU A 17 7.51 -9.20 26.67
N LEU A 18 7.59 -8.21 25.77
CA LEU A 18 6.41 -7.57 25.15
C LEU A 18 6.61 -7.40 23.64
N GLN A 19 6.77 -8.52 22.94
CA GLN A 19 6.27 -8.79 21.58
C GLN A 19 6.82 -10.16 21.14
N SER A 20 6.33 -11.24 21.74
CA SER A 20 6.45 -12.57 21.15
C SER A 20 5.46 -12.69 19.99
N ARG A 21 5.68 -11.96 18.89
CA ARG A 21 5.26 -12.48 17.60
C ARG A 21 6.20 -13.65 17.35
N SER A 22 5.64 -14.86 17.34
CA SER A 22 6.35 -16.08 16.97
C SER A 22 7.25 -15.78 15.76
N PHE A 23 8.57 -15.77 15.98
CA PHE A 23 9.52 -15.86 14.88
C PHE A 23 9.33 -17.26 14.30
N ILE A 24 8.41 -17.41 13.35
CA ILE A 24 8.31 -18.61 12.55
C ILE A 24 9.60 -18.69 11.73
N ARG A 25 10.59 -19.41 12.26
CA ARG A 25 11.86 -19.78 11.58
C ARG A 25 11.61 -20.83 10.49
N GLY A 26 10.54 -20.67 9.72
CA GLY A 26 10.09 -21.61 8.71
C GLY A 26 9.52 -20.88 7.51
N MET A 27 9.47 -21.59 6.38
CA MET A 27 8.83 -21.13 5.15
C MET A 27 7.41 -20.62 5.45
N GLN A 28 7.08 -19.40 5.02
CA GLN A 28 5.74 -18.83 5.19
C GLN A 28 4.99 -18.89 3.86
N THR A 29 3.76 -19.42 3.87
CA THR A 29 2.92 -19.44 2.68
C THR A 29 2.24 -18.09 2.48
N VAL A 30 2.34 -17.52 1.28
CA VAL A 30 1.71 -16.25 0.89
C VAL A 30 0.83 -16.49 -0.33
N THR A 31 -0.40 -15.94 -0.32
CA THR A 31 -1.29 -16.04 -1.48
C THR A 31 -0.79 -15.11 -2.59
N LEU A 32 -0.51 -15.66 -3.76
CA LEU A 32 -0.18 -14.86 -4.95
C LEU A 32 -1.40 -14.76 -5.86
N ILE A 33 -1.77 -13.54 -6.22
CA ILE A 33 -2.83 -13.27 -7.20
C ILE A 33 -2.17 -12.56 -8.39
N PRO A 34 -1.78 -13.28 -9.46
CA PRO A 34 -1.05 -12.67 -10.58
C PRO A 34 -1.84 -11.54 -11.25
N GLY A 35 -3.16 -11.65 -11.28
CA GLY A 35 -4.06 -10.66 -11.86
C GLY A 35 -4.13 -10.71 -13.39
N ASP A 36 -4.47 -9.58 -14.00
CA ASP A 36 -4.79 -9.46 -15.42
C ASP A 36 -3.81 -8.53 -16.17
N GLY A 37 -3.78 -8.62 -17.50
CA GLY A 37 -2.96 -7.76 -18.35
C GLY A 37 -1.47 -7.97 -18.10
N ILE A 38 -0.76 -6.92 -17.67
CA ILE A 38 0.66 -7.02 -17.28
C ILE A 38 0.88 -7.77 -15.95
N GLY A 39 -0.18 -8.07 -15.20
CA GLY A 39 -0.09 -8.67 -13.87
C GLY A 39 0.74 -9.96 -13.81
N PRO A 40 0.50 -10.95 -14.68
CA PRO A 40 1.28 -12.18 -14.71
C PRO A 40 2.78 -11.98 -14.95
N GLU A 41 3.18 -11.08 -15.87
CA GLU A 41 4.60 -10.85 -16.17
C GLU A 41 5.34 -10.17 -15.00
N ILE A 42 4.75 -9.14 -14.39
CA ILE A 42 5.36 -8.47 -13.24
C ILE A 42 5.34 -9.35 -11.99
N SER A 43 4.33 -10.20 -11.82
CA SER A 43 4.26 -11.15 -10.70
C SER A 43 5.34 -12.22 -10.82
N ALA A 44 5.54 -12.77 -12.02
CA ALA A 44 6.62 -13.71 -12.29
C ALA A 44 8.00 -13.07 -12.05
N ALA A 45 8.18 -11.79 -12.42
CA ALA A 45 9.40 -11.04 -12.12
C ALA A 45 9.68 -10.95 -10.62
N VAL A 46 8.67 -10.58 -9.81
CA VAL A 46 8.80 -10.52 -8.34
C VAL A 46 9.14 -11.88 -7.74
N VAL A 47 8.45 -12.95 -8.16
CA VAL A 47 8.73 -14.32 -7.71
C VAL A 47 10.18 -14.70 -8.01
N LYS A 48 10.68 -14.40 -9.23
CA LYS A 48 12.06 -14.68 -9.63
C LYS A 48 13.08 -13.93 -8.76
N ILE A 49 12.81 -12.67 -8.43
CA ILE A 49 13.67 -11.88 -7.53
C ILE A 49 13.66 -12.45 -6.11
N PHE A 50 12.50 -12.88 -5.61
CA PHE A 50 12.38 -13.50 -4.28
C PHE A 50 13.16 -14.83 -4.19
N VAL A 51 13.15 -15.62 -5.26
CA VAL A 51 13.98 -16.84 -5.36
C VAL A 51 15.46 -16.48 -5.35
N ALA A 52 15.89 -15.48 -6.12
CA ALA A 52 17.29 -15.03 -6.14
C ALA A 52 17.74 -14.46 -4.78
N ALA A 53 16.83 -13.88 -4.00
CA ALA A 53 17.07 -13.35 -2.66
C ALA A 53 16.95 -14.40 -1.55
N GLU A 54 16.63 -15.66 -1.87
CA GLU A 54 16.41 -16.74 -0.90
C GLU A 54 15.41 -16.34 0.20
N VAL A 55 14.31 -15.71 -0.22
CA VAL A 55 13.23 -15.31 0.69
C VAL A 55 12.51 -16.58 1.19
N PRO A 56 12.27 -16.75 2.50
CA PRO A 56 11.60 -17.93 3.05
C PRO A 56 10.07 -17.86 2.86
N ILE A 57 9.63 -17.73 1.61
CA ILE A 57 8.21 -17.69 1.21
C ILE A 57 7.89 -18.80 0.21
N GLU A 58 6.76 -19.46 0.42
CA GLU A 58 6.12 -20.35 -0.54
C GLU A 58 4.89 -19.65 -1.13
N TRP A 59 4.78 -19.62 -2.45
CA TRP A 59 3.68 -18.95 -3.13
C TRP A 59 2.51 -19.91 -3.34
N GLU A 60 1.34 -19.54 -2.84
CA GLU A 60 0.07 -20.22 -3.11
C GLU A 60 -0.71 -19.41 -4.14
N GLU A 61 -0.53 -19.72 -5.42
CA GLU A 61 -1.16 -18.97 -6.51
C GLU A 61 -2.67 -19.21 -6.56
N ARG A 62 -3.46 -18.13 -6.63
CA ARG A 62 -4.92 -18.16 -6.72
C ARG A 62 -5.43 -17.16 -7.74
N ASN A 63 -6.52 -17.54 -8.39
CA ASN A 63 -7.24 -16.67 -9.31
C ASN A 63 -8.44 -16.02 -8.59
N VAL A 64 -8.70 -14.74 -8.88
CA VAL A 64 -9.80 -13.97 -8.27
C VAL A 64 -10.80 -13.44 -9.29
N THR A 65 -10.89 -14.06 -10.46
CA THR A 65 -11.93 -13.80 -11.45
C THR A 65 -13.30 -13.99 -10.80
N ALA A 66 -14.19 -13.02 -11.00
CA ALA A 66 -15.49 -12.98 -10.35
C ALA A 66 -16.32 -14.24 -10.64
N ILE A 67 -16.93 -14.81 -9.61
CA ILE A 67 -17.92 -15.89 -9.74
C ILE A 67 -19.30 -15.41 -9.25
N GLN A 68 -20.36 -16.05 -9.74
CA GLN A 68 -21.72 -15.81 -9.25
C GLN A 68 -22.04 -16.79 -8.11
N GLY A 69 -22.32 -16.24 -6.93
CA GLY A 69 -22.78 -16.99 -5.77
C GLY A 69 -24.30 -17.17 -5.73
N PRO A 70 -24.83 -17.72 -4.62
CA PRO A 70 -26.25 -17.87 -4.40
C PRO A 70 -27.01 -16.55 -4.59
N GLY A 71 -28.09 -16.58 -5.38
CA GLY A 71 -28.89 -15.39 -5.70
C GLY A 71 -28.23 -14.44 -6.72
N GLY A 72 -27.23 -14.90 -7.48
CA GLY A 72 -26.61 -14.13 -8.56
C GLY A 72 -25.67 -13.02 -8.09
N LYS A 73 -25.32 -12.98 -6.81
CA LYS A 73 -24.38 -11.99 -6.26
C LYS A 73 -22.95 -12.34 -6.68
N TRP A 74 -22.24 -11.34 -7.19
CA TRP A 74 -20.82 -11.48 -7.51
C TRP A 74 -19.98 -11.64 -6.24
N MET A 75 -19.06 -12.59 -6.25
CA MET A 75 -18.15 -12.86 -5.14
C MET A 75 -16.78 -13.32 -5.64
N ILE A 76 -15.80 -13.35 -4.72
CA ILE A 76 -14.49 -13.94 -4.98
C ILE A 76 -14.59 -15.48 -4.96
N PRO A 77 -13.76 -16.19 -5.74
CA PRO A 77 -13.66 -17.65 -5.68
C PRO A 77 -13.41 -18.18 -4.27
N HIS A 78 -14.05 -19.30 -3.93
CA HIS A 78 -13.98 -19.89 -2.59
C HIS A 78 -12.57 -20.33 -2.22
N ASP A 79 -11.83 -20.91 -3.15
CA ASP A 79 -10.44 -21.34 -2.99
C ASP A 79 -9.48 -20.16 -2.74
N ALA A 80 -9.70 -19.02 -3.41
CA ALA A 80 -8.94 -17.80 -3.16
C ALA A 80 -9.25 -17.22 -1.77
N LYS A 81 -10.53 -17.28 -1.34
CA LYS A 81 -10.93 -16.88 0.01
C LYS A 81 -10.30 -17.76 1.08
N GLU A 82 -10.39 -19.08 0.92
CA GLU A 82 -9.81 -20.05 1.85
C GLU A 82 -8.30 -19.88 1.98
N SER A 83 -7.62 -19.67 0.84
CA SER A 83 -6.19 -19.38 0.81
C SER A 83 -5.84 -18.13 1.62
N MET A 84 -6.50 -17.00 1.36
CA MET A 84 -6.28 -15.76 2.11
C MET A 84 -6.66 -15.89 3.60
N ASP A 85 -7.71 -16.64 3.92
CA ASP A 85 -8.10 -16.90 5.31
C ASP A 85 -7.05 -17.72 6.06
N LYS A 86 -6.31 -18.60 5.36
CA LYS A 86 -5.20 -19.40 5.91
C LYS A 86 -3.89 -18.61 5.99
N THR A 87 -3.48 -17.97 4.89
CA THR A 87 -2.19 -17.29 4.76
C THR A 87 -2.17 -15.92 5.43
N LYS A 88 -3.33 -15.23 5.48
CA LYS A 88 -3.54 -13.85 5.92
C LYS A 88 -2.81 -12.79 5.08
N ILE A 89 -1.76 -13.15 4.36
CA ILE A 89 -0.94 -12.26 3.56
C ILE A 89 -1.08 -12.61 2.08
N GLY A 90 -1.36 -11.59 1.26
CA GLY A 90 -1.45 -11.71 -0.18
C GLY A 90 -0.59 -10.69 -0.92
N LEU A 91 -0.03 -11.09 -2.05
CA LEU A 91 0.55 -10.20 -3.06
C LEU A 91 -0.30 -10.30 -4.32
N LYS A 92 -0.68 -9.14 -4.87
CA LYS A 92 -1.67 -9.06 -5.93
C LYS A 92 -1.22 -8.12 -7.05
N GLY A 93 -1.28 -8.60 -8.29
CA GLY A 93 -1.16 -7.79 -9.49
C GLY A 93 -2.45 -6.98 -9.82
N PRO A 94 -2.41 -6.15 -10.87
CA PRO A 94 -3.57 -5.38 -11.30
C PRO A 94 -4.74 -6.29 -11.72
N LEU A 95 -5.98 -5.88 -11.43
CA LEU A 95 -7.19 -6.58 -11.86
C LEU A 95 -8.00 -5.72 -12.81
N LYS A 96 -8.50 -6.34 -13.87
CA LYS A 96 -9.38 -5.69 -14.83
C LYS A 96 -10.77 -5.51 -14.20
N THR A 97 -11.31 -4.30 -14.29
CA THR A 97 -12.71 -4.03 -13.93
C THR A 97 -13.50 -3.72 -15.22
N PRO A 98 -14.59 -4.43 -15.52
CA PRO A 98 -15.49 -4.10 -16.62
C PRO A 98 -16.09 -2.70 -16.45
N VAL A 99 -16.17 -1.92 -17.53
CA VAL A 99 -16.78 -0.57 -17.51
C VAL A 99 -18.23 -0.66 -17.97
N GLY A 100 -19.17 -0.12 -17.19
CA GLY A 100 -20.58 0.05 -17.57
C GLY A 100 -21.48 -1.18 -17.48
N ALA A 101 -20.94 -2.40 -17.57
CA ALA A 101 -21.69 -3.65 -17.39
C ALA A 101 -20.78 -4.80 -16.93
N GLY A 102 -21.31 -5.74 -16.13
CA GLY A 102 -20.58 -6.92 -15.66
C GLY A 102 -20.49 -7.03 -14.14
N HIS A 103 -19.44 -7.70 -13.65
CA HIS A 103 -19.19 -7.79 -12.21
C HIS A 103 -18.69 -6.44 -11.65
N PRO A 104 -18.97 -6.12 -10.37
CA PRO A 104 -18.39 -4.96 -9.70
C PRO A 104 -16.86 -5.10 -9.61
N SER A 105 -16.17 -4.02 -9.26
CA SER A 105 -14.70 -4.05 -9.12
C SER A 105 -14.25 -5.16 -8.17
N MET A 106 -13.40 -6.07 -8.65
CA MET A 106 -12.85 -7.14 -7.82
C MET A 106 -11.94 -6.60 -6.71
N ASN A 107 -11.29 -5.45 -6.94
CA ASN A 107 -10.54 -4.76 -5.88
C ASN A 107 -11.45 -4.39 -4.71
N LEU A 108 -12.65 -3.85 -5.00
CA LEU A 108 -13.63 -3.52 -3.99
C LEU A 108 -14.17 -4.77 -3.28
N LEU A 109 -14.44 -5.84 -4.03
CA LEU A 109 -14.89 -7.12 -3.44
C LEU A 109 -13.85 -7.73 -2.51
N LEU A 110 -12.56 -7.73 -2.87
CA LEU A 110 -11.47 -8.19 -2.01
C LEU A 110 -11.39 -7.36 -0.73
N ARG A 111 -11.41 -6.02 -0.85
CA ARG A 111 -11.35 -5.11 0.31
C ARG A 111 -12.51 -5.33 1.27
N LYS A 112 -13.74 -5.49 0.76
CA LYS A 112 -14.92 -5.78 1.58
C LYS A 112 -14.88 -7.17 2.20
N THR A 113 -14.50 -8.20 1.43
CA THR A 113 -14.49 -9.59 1.89
C THR A 113 -13.50 -9.82 3.02
N PHE A 114 -12.36 -9.12 2.99
CA PHE A 114 -11.29 -9.25 3.97
C PHE A 114 -11.19 -8.06 4.93
N ASP A 115 -12.18 -7.16 4.93
CA ASP A 115 -12.22 -5.93 5.76
C ASP A 115 -10.89 -5.15 5.75
N LEU A 116 -10.33 -4.93 4.55
CA LEU A 116 -9.06 -4.25 4.34
C LEU A 116 -9.24 -2.73 4.42
N TYR A 117 -9.34 -2.22 5.65
CA TYR A 117 -9.82 -0.87 5.92
C TYR A 117 -8.81 0.26 5.75
N ALA A 118 -7.51 -0.04 5.79
CA ALA A 118 -6.46 0.97 5.63
C ALA A 118 -5.69 0.72 4.34
N ASN A 119 -5.74 1.65 3.39
CA ASN A 119 -4.86 1.63 2.22
C ASN A 119 -3.65 2.53 2.52
N VAL A 120 -2.47 1.92 2.60
CA VAL A 120 -1.19 2.56 2.92
C VAL A 120 -0.38 2.71 1.63
N ARG A 121 -0.05 3.94 1.27
CA ARG A 121 0.73 4.29 0.08
C ARG A 121 1.89 5.21 0.45
N PRO A 122 3.08 4.65 0.69
CA PRO A 122 4.32 5.42 0.81
C PRO A 122 4.66 6.07 -0.53
N CYS A 123 5.08 7.32 -0.46
CA CYS A 123 5.57 8.10 -1.58
C CYS A 123 6.97 8.59 -1.22
N VAL A 124 7.98 7.92 -1.78
CA VAL A 124 9.39 8.18 -1.50
C VAL A 124 10.11 8.40 -2.82
N SER A 125 10.86 9.49 -2.94
CA SER A 125 11.71 9.75 -4.09
C SER A 125 12.67 8.57 -4.31
N ILE A 126 12.76 8.11 -5.56
CA ILE A 126 13.59 6.98 -5.91
C ILE A 126 14.99 7.48 -6.26
N GLU A 127 15.98 6.94 -5.57
CA GLU A 127 17.37 7.31 -5.83
C GLU A 127 17.76 6.95 -7.28
N GLY A 128 18.31 7.93 -8.00
CA GLY A 128 18.72 7.76 -9.39
C GLY A 128 17.62 7.95 -10.43
N TYR A 129 16.38 8.21 -10.03
CA TYR A 129 15.28 8.58 -10.94
C TYR A 129 14.94 10.06 -10.81
N ASP A 130 15.31 10.83 -11.84
CA ASP A 130 15.19 12.28 -11.83
C ASP A 130 13.72 12.71 -12.04
N THR A 131 13.19 13.50 -11.09
CA THR A 131 11.87 14.14 -11.20
C THR A 131 12.01 15.63 -10.88
N PRO A 132 10.99 16.48 -11.15
CA PRO A 132 11.00 17.87 -10.71
C PRO A 132 11.06 18.06 -9.18
N TYR A 133 10.81 17.00 -8.41
CA TYR A 133 10.84 17.00 -6.95
C TYR A 133 11.99 16.12 -6.43
N THR A 134 12.61 16.55 -5.34
CA THR A 134 13.65 15.78 -4.63
C THR A 134 13.21 15.55 -3.19
N ASP A 135 13.75 14.51 -2.56
CA ASP A 135 13.58 14.22 -1.14
C ASP A 135 12.11 14.09 -0.66
N VAL A 136 11.21 13.67 -1.55
CA VAL A 136 9.83 13.34 -1.17
C VAL A 136 9.87 12.12 -0.26
N ASN A 137 9.23 12.19 0.91
CA ASN A 137 9.18 11.07 1.85
C ASN A 137 7.96 11.15 2.78
N LEU A 138 6.79 10.86 2.23
CA LEU A 138 5.52 10.90 2.94
C LEU A 138 4.77 9.58 2.80
N VAL A 139 3.73 9.39 3.61
CA VAL A 139 2.86 8.22 3.54
C VAL A 139 1.41 8.67 3.61
N THR A 140 0.60 8.22 2.66
CA THR A 140 -0.85 8.39 2.72
C THR A 140 -1.51 7.15 3.31
N ILE A 141 -2.41 7.37 4.26
CA ILE A 141 -3.23 6.36 4.93
C ILE A 141 -4.69 6.71 4.64
N ARG A 142 -5.25 5.96 3.71
CA ARG A 142 -6.60 6.16 3.17
C ARG A 142 -7.57 5.18 3.83
N GLU A 143 -8.68 5.70 4.33
CA GLU A 143 -9.86 4.89 4.69
C GLU A 143 -10.37 4.17 3.43
N ASN A 144 -10.62 2.87 3.49
CA ASN A 144 -10.78 2.03 2.30
C ASN A 144 -12.09 1.23 2.26
N THR A 145 -13.04 1.49 3.17
CA THR A 145 -14.32 0.77 3.30
C THR A 145 -15.57 1.59 3.08
N GLU A 146 -15.54 2.90 3.30
CA GLU A 146 -16.71 3.78 3.23
C GLU A 146 -16.41 5.09 2.48
N GLY A 147 -17.08 6.19 2.83
CA GLY A 147 -17.01 7.47 2.14
C GLY A 147 -17.89 7.51 0.89
N GLU A 148 -17.42 8.26 -0.10
CA GLU A 148 -18.03 8.41 -1.42
C GLU A 148 -18.03 7.08 -2.20
N TYR A 149 -17.15 6.15 -1.82
CA TYR A 149 -16.99 4.82 -2.41
C TYR A 149 -18.00 3.79 -1.88
N SER A 150 -18.96 4.21 -1.05
CA SER A 150 -20.05 3.35 -0.59
C SER A 150 -20.94 2.85 -1.75
N GLY A 151 -20.95 3.59 -2.88
CA GLY A 151 -21.70 3.24 -4.09
C GLY A 151 -23.20 3.41 -3.94
N ILE A 152 -23.65 4.24 -2.99
CA ILE A 152 -25.07 4.49 -2.73
C ILE A 152 -25.51 5.67 -3.57
N GLU A 153 -26.13 5.36 -4.71
CA GLU A 153 -26.60 6.33 -5.67
C GLU A 153 -28.03 6.03 -6.10
N HIS A 154 -28.83 7.06 -6.34
CA HIS A 154 -30.19 6.91 -6.86
C HIS A 154 -30.63 8.16 -7.63
N VAL A 155 -31.54 7.95 -8.58
CA VAL A 155 -32.23 9.02 -9.30
C VAL A 155 -33.40 9.47 -8.43
N ILE A 156 -33.42 10.74 -8.01
CA ILE A 156 -34.53 11.30 -7.22
C ILE A 156 -35.73 11.54 -8.13
N VAL A 157 -35.48 12.23 -9.24
CA VAL A 157 -36.40 12.49 -10.36
C VAL A 157 -35.59 12.50 -11.65
N ASP A 158 -36.25 12.43 -12.81
CA ASP A 158 -35.54 12.46 -14.10
C ASP A 158 -34.57 13.65 -14.19
N GLY A 159 -33.32 13.37 -14.55
CA GLY A 159 -32.22 14.34 -14.59
C GLY A 159 -31.59 14.72 -13.23
N VAL A 160 -32.02 14.17 -12.10
CA VAL A 160 -31.47 14.47 -10.75
C VAL A 160 -30.96 13.21 -10.06
N VAL A 161 -29.66 13.14 -9.84
CA VAL A 161 -28.98 12.02 -9.17
C VAL A 161 -28.43 12.46 -7.82
N GLN A 162 -28.61 11.62 -6.80
CA GLN A 162 -27.97 11.77 -5.50
C GLN A 162 -26.93 10.68 -5.29
N SER A 163 -25.75 11.07 -4.80
CA SER A 163 -24.71 10.18 -4.29
C SER A 163 -24.54 10.43 -2.79
N ILE A 164 -24.53 9.37 -1.99
CA ILE A 164 -24.46 9.47 -0.52
C ILE A 164 -23.06 9.13 -0.03
N LYS A 165 -22.40 10.13 0.59
CA LYS A 165 -21.19 9.93 1.37
C LYS A 165 -21.53 9.39 2.76
N LEU A 166 -21.04 8.21 3.09
CA LEU A 166 -21.17 7.63 4.43
C LEU A 166 -19.85 7.74 5.20
N ILE A 167 -19.90 8.31 6.40
CA ILE A 167 -18.79 8.28 7.35
C ILE A 167 -19.33 7.75 8.68
N THR A 168 -18.71 6.71 9.21
CA THR A 168 -19.07 6.07 10.47
C THR A 168 -18.01 6.30 11.53
N GLU A 169 -18.44 6.28 12.78
CA GLU A 169 -17.55 6.41 13.94
C GLU A 169 -16.54 5.27 14.00
N GLN A 170 -16.98 4.03 13.77
CA GLN A 170 -16.13 2.85 13.84
C GLN A 170 -15.00 2.88 12.80
N ALA A 171 -15.33 3.18 11.53
CA ALA A 171 -14.33 3.24 10.48
C ALA A 171 -13.35 4.42 10.67
N SER A 172 -13.86 5.58 11.09
CA SER A 172 -13.04 6.75 11.41
C SER A 172 -12.11 6.49 12.61
N GLN A 173 -12.58 5.79 13.64
CA GLN A 173 -11.76 5.44 14.81
C GLN A 173 -10.59 4.52 14.41
N ARG A 174 -10.88 3.41 13.72
CA ARG A 174 -9.85 2.41 13.39
C ARG A 174 -8.79 2.96 12.43
N ILE A 175 -9.17 3.80 11.45
CA ILE A 175 -8.19 4.37 10.51
C ILE A 175 -7.32 5.43 11.20
N ALA A 176 -7.89 6.21 12.13
CA ALA A 176 -7.13 7.17 12.92
C ALA A 176 -6.12 6.45 13.83
N GLU A 177 -6.56 5.45 14.60
CA GLU A 177 -5.69 4.65 15.46
C GLU A 177 -4.57 3.99 14.64
N TYR A 178 -4.92 3.38 13.51
CA TYR A 178 -3.94 2.78 12.60
C TYR A 178 -2.89 3.80 12.12
N ALA A 179 -3.29 5.03 11.80
CA ALA A 179 -2.35 6.05 11.33
C ALA A 179 -1.32 6.45 12.39
N PHE A 180 -1.74 6.60 13.65
CA PHE A 180 -0.82 6.88 14.76
C PHE A 180 0.08 5.68 15.09
N GLU A 181 -0.46 4.46 15.10
CA GLU A 181 0.32 3.24 15.27
C GLU A 181 1.36 3.07 14.15
N TYR A 182 0.95 3.32 12.90
CA TYR A 182 1.84 3.30 11.75
C TYR A 182 2.97 4.33 11.92
N ALA A 183 2.64 5.56 12.30
CA ALA A 183 3.63 6.60 12.52
C ALA A 183 4.67 6.16 13.57
N LYS A 184 4.21 5.65 14.72
CA LYS A 184 5.08 5.15 15.79
C LYS A 184 5.96 3.98 15.35
N ASN A 185 5.36 2.97 14.71
CA ASN A 185 6.07 1.75 14.30
C ASN A 185 7.11 2.01 13.19
N ASN A 186 6.92 3.07 12.41
CA ASN A 186 7.81 3.48 11.32
C ASN A 186 8.63 4.73 11.66
N GLN A 187 8.73 5.09 12.94
CA GLN A 187 9.57 6.19 13.44
C GLN A 187 9.27 7.54 12.75
N ARG A 188 8.00 7.75 12.38
CA ARG A 188 7.50 9.02 11.89
C ARG A 188 7.17 9.95 13.06
N SER A 189 7.19 11.23 12.78
CA SER A 189 7.12 12.29 13.79
C SER A 189 5.74 12.97 13.84
N SER A 190 4.99 12.94 12.74
CA SER A 190 3.72 13.64 12.64
C SER A 190 2.66 12.93 11.82
N VAL A 191 1.40 13.16 12.20
CA VAL A 191 0.19 12.72 11.51
C VAL A 191 -0.67 13.96 11.18
N ILE A 192 -1.09 14.07 9.92
CA ILE A 192 -1.93 15.14 9.41
C ILE A 192 -3.29 14.55 9.01
N ALA A 193 -4.37 14.98 9.66
CA ALA A 193 -5.72 14.64 9.22
C ALA A 193 -6.17 15.57 8.10
N VAL A 194 -6.43 15.01 6.90
CA VAL A 194 -6.90 15.76 5.75
C VAL A 194 -8.42 15.70 5.64
N HIS A 195 -9.07 16.86 5.52
CA HIS A 195 -10.52 16.97 5.56
C HIS A 195 -11.08 18.14 4.75
N LYS A 196 -12.41 18.22 4.63
CA LYS A 196 -13.15 19.38 4.11
C LYS A 196 -14.34 19.75 4.98
N ALA A 197 -14.13 19.66 6.30
CA ALA A 197 -15.14 19.91 7.34
C ALA A 197 -15.73 21.34 7.35
N ASN A 198 -15.11 22.31 6.66
CA ASN A 198 -15.71 23.64 6.46
C ASN A 198 -16.99 23.58 5.60
N ILE A 199 -17.04 22.65 4.65
CA ILE A 199 -18.22 22.37 3.80
C ILE A 199 -18.99 21.17 4.35
N MET A 200 -18.31 20.04 4.55
CA MET A 200 -18.89 18.79 5.04
C MET A 200 -18.84 18.68 6.57
N ARG A 201 -19.59 19.57 7.24
CA ARG A 201 -19.52 19.78 8.69
C ARG A 201 -19.80 18.52 9.53
N MET A 202 -20.72 17.67 9.07
CA MET A 202 -21.13 16.48 9.83
C MET A 202 -20.24 15.28 9.55
N SER A 203 -20.05 14.91 8.28
CA SER A 203 -19.28 13.71 7.89
C SER A 203 -17.80 13.87 8.22
N ASP A 204 -17.16 14.92 7.71
CA ASP A 204 -15.73 15.15 7.95
C ASP A 204 -15.50 15.65 9.38
N GLY A 205 -16.50 16.31 9.99
CA GLY A 205 -16.46 16.64 11.41
C GLY A 205 -16.45 15.41 12.31
N LEU A 206 -17.16 14.33 11.96
CA LEU A 206 -17.09 13.05 12.67
C LEU A 206 -15.71 12.42 12.54
N PHE A 207 -15.18 12.35 11.31
CA PHE A 207 -13.82 11.85 11.06
C PHE A 207 -12.77 12.60 11.90
N LEU A 208 -12.80 13.94 11.89
CA LEU A 208 -11.87 14.76 12.66
C LEU A 208 -11.97 14.53 14.18
N ARG A 209 -13.17 14.36 14.72
CA ARG A 209 -13.33 14.06 16.15
C ARG A 209 -12.57 12.77 16.52
N LYS A 210 -12.70 11.72 15.70
CA LYS A 210 -12.01 10.45 15.94
C LYS A 210 -10.48 10.57 15.77
N CYS A 211 -10.01 11.37 14.82
CA CYS A 211 -8.58 11.69 14.72
C CYS A 211 -8.04 12.43 15.96
N ARG A 212 -8.79 13.38 16.52
CA ARG A 212 -8.42 14.08 17.77
C ARG A 212 -8.38 13.13 18.97
N GLU A 213 -9.40 12.27 19.11
CA GLU A 213 -9.44 11.24 20.16
C GLU A 213 -8.24 10.28 20.06
N ALA A 214 -7.83 9.87 18.85
CA ALA A 214 -6.61 9.09 18.66
C ALA A 214 -5.36 9.89 19.04
N ALA A 215 -5.26 11.16 18.62
CA ALA A 215 -4.14 12.03 18.99
C ALA A 215 -3.98 12.22 20.51
N GLU A 216 -5.07 12.16 21.26
CA GLU A 216 -5.01 12.20 22.73
C GLU A 216 -4.31 10.99 23.35
N LYS A 217 -4.41 9.81 22.71
CA LYS A 217 -3.74 8.57 23.14
C LYS A 217 -2.26 8.53 22.71
N HIS A 218 -1.86 9.34 21.73
CA HIS A 218 -0.53 9.32 21.09
C HIS A 218 0.17 10.68 21.16
N LYS A 219 0.42 11.18 22.38
CA LYS A 219 1.04 12.50 22.62
C LYS A 219 2.49 12.62 22.12
N ASP A 220 3.13 11.50 21.80
CA ASP A 220 4.46 11.40 21.20
C ASP A 220 4.49 11.76 19.71
N ILE A 221 3.34 11.81 19.04
CA ILE A 221 3.22 12.13 17.62
C ILE A 221 2.56 13.51 17.45
N LYS A 222 3.19 14.40 16.67
CA LYS A 222 2.61 15.72 16.37
C LYS A 222 1.36 15.53 15.50
N PHE A 223 0.23 16.06 15.94
CA PHE A 223 -1.03 16.02 15.20
C PHE A 223 -1.37 17.38 14.58
N THR A 224 -1.76 17.40 13.31
CA THR A 224 -2.23 18.61 12.60
C THR A 224 -3.47 18.29 11.78
N GLU A 225 -4.31 19.29 11.54
CA GLU A 225 -5.49 19.19 10.67
C GLU A 225 -5.31 20.15 9.50
N MET A 226 -5.60 19.69 8.28
CA MET A 226 -5.47 20.52 7.09
C MET A 226 -6.63 20.30 6.12
N TYR A 227 -7.04 21.38 5.46
CA TYR A 227 -8.05 21.28 4.40
C TYR A 227 -7.46 20.61 3.15
N LEU A 228 -8.26 19.78 2.49
CA LEU A 228 -7.87 19.03 1.29
C LEU A 228 -7.24 19.92 0.20
N ASP A 229 -7.84 21.06 -0.10
CA ASP A 229 -7.34 22.01 -1.09
C ASP A 229 -6.01 22.64 -0.70
N THR A 230 -5.84 22.99 0.59
CA THR A 230 -4.56 23.47 1.12
C THR A 230 -3.49 22.38 1.01
N VAL A 231 -3.83 21.12 1.31
CA VAL A 231 -2.90 20.00 1.15
C VAL A 231 -2.51 19.85 -0.32
N CYS A 232 -3.46 19.82 -1.26
CA CYS A 232 -3.16 19.72 -2.68
C CYS A 232 -2.22 20.84 -3.16
N LEU A 233 -2.49 22.10 -2.78
CA LEU A 233 -1.66 23.25 -3.14
C LEU A 233 -0.24 23.15 -2.56
N ASN A 234 -0.15 22.88 -1.26
CA ASN A 234 1.14 22.81 -0.57
C ASN A 234 1.96 21.59 -1.01
N MET A 235 1.31 20.47 -1.32
CA MET A 235 1.95 19.22 -1.75
C MET A 235 2.71 19.40 -3.07
N VAL A 236 2.16 20.15 -4.02
CA VAL A 236 2.84 20.44 -5.29
C VAL A 236 3.88 21.55 -5.18
N GLN A 237 3.84 22.36 -4.12
CA GLN A 237 4.82 23.43 -3.87
C GLN A 237 6.04 22.93 -3.10
N ASP A 238 5.81 22.20 -2.01
CA ASP A 238 6.85 21.65 -1.15
C ASP A 238 6.31 20.40 -0.43
N PRO A 239 6.53 19.20 -0.99
CA PRO A 239 6.08 17.95 -0.37
C PRO A 239 6.87 17.58 0.89
N SER A 240 8.03 18.19 1.16
CA SER A 240 8.89 17.83 2.31
C SER A 240 8.28 18.19 3.67
N GLN A 241 7.26 19.05 3.67
CA GLN A 241 6.53 19.44 4.88
C GLN A 241 5.59 18.33 5.42
N PHE A 242 5.35 17.27 4.65
CA PHE A 242 4.41 16.20 4.98
C PHE A 242 5.12 14.93 5.44
N ASP A 243 4.52 14.24 6.42
CA ASP A 243 5.01 12.96 6.94
C ASP A 243 3.94 11.88 6.75
N VAL A 244 3.06 11.64 7.74
CA VAL A 244 1.91 10.72 7.58
C VAL A 244 0.63 11.54 7.38
N LEU A 245 -0.13 11.26 6.32
CA LEU A 245 -1.44 11.85 6.08
C LEU A 245 -2.53 10.81 6.23
N VAL A 246 -3.54 11.08 7.06
CA VAL A 246 -4.73 10.21 7.24
C VAL A 246 -5.99 10.90 6.73
N MET A 247 -6.81 10.19 5.97
CA MET A 247 -7.97 10.81 5.31
C MET A 247 -9.09 9.84 4.90
N PRO A 248 -10.32 10.35 4.71
CA PRO A 248 -11.43 9.62 4.09
C PRO A 248 -11.12 9.14 2.66
N ASN A 249 -11.93 8.20 2.20
CA ASN A 249 -11.67 7.37 1.02
C ASN A 249 -11.36 8.15 -0.27
N LEU A 250 -12.27 9.03 -0.72
CA LEU A 250 -12.06 9.78 -1.97
C LEU A 250 -10.85 10.71 -1.93
N TYR A 251 -10.59 11.33 -0.78
CA TYR A 251 -9.44 12.23 -0.65
C TYR A 251 -8.12 11.46 -0.74
N GLY A 252 -8.09 10.27 -0.12
CA GLY A 252 -6.95 9.37 -0.17
C GLY A 252 -6.67 8.88 -1.59
N ASP A 253 -7.71 8.60 -2.36
CA ASP A 253 -7.59 8.25 -3.77
C ASP A 253 -6.85 9.35 -4.55
N ILE A 254 -7.39 10.56 -4.52
CA ILE A 254 -6.88 11.72 -5.27
C ILE A 254 -5.47 12.09 -4.80
N LEU A 255 -5.26 12.22 -3.49
CA LEU A 255 -3.98 12.67 -2.95
C LEU A 255 -2.87 11.65 -3.14
N SER A 256 -3.17 10.36 -3.03
CA SER A 256 -2.13 9.35 -3.22
C SER A 256 -1.68 9.22 -4.68
N ASP A 257 -2.60 9.42 -5.65
CA ASP A 257 -2.25 9.50 -7.07
C ASP A 257 -1.50 10.80 -7.41
N LEU A 258 -1.85 11.93 -6.77
CA LEU A 258 -1.06 13.17 -6.84
C LEU A 258 0.37 12.91 -6.34
N CYS A 259 0.51 12.25 -5.18
CA CYS A 259 1.82 11.91 -4.60
C CYS A 259 2.62 11.01 -5.54
N ALA A 260 2.00 10.01 -6.17
CA ALA A 260 2.66 9.17 -7.16
C ALA A 260 3.32 10.00 -8.27
N GLY A 261 2.63 11.05 -8.76
CA GLY A 261 3.18 11.97 -9.76
C GLY A 261 4.45 12.71 -9.31
N LEU A 262 4.64 12.92 -8.00
CA LEU A 262 5.83 13.58 -7.45
C LEU A 262 7.09 12.71 -7.54
N ILE A 263 6.95 11.38 -7.58
CA ILE A 263 8.09 10.43 -7.49
C ILE A 263 8.33 9.63 -8.77
N GLY A 264 7.62 9.96 -9.86
CA GLY A 264 7.79 9.29 -11.16
C GLY A 264 6.57 8.56 -11.69
N GLY A 265 5.44 8.63 -10.98
CA GLY A 265 4.14 8.13 -11.42
C GLY A 265 3.77 6.77 -10.85
N LEU A 266 2.67 6.22 -11.38
CA LEU A 266 2.04 5.00 -10.87
C LEU A 266 2.88 3.73 -11.06
N GLY A 267 3.81 3.73 -12.03
CA GLY A 267 4.70 2.59 -12.33
C GLY A 267 5.70 2.27 -11.22
N VAL A 268 5.88 3.18 -10.27
CA VAL A 268 6.82 3.04 -9.16
C VAL A 268 6.19 3.23 -7.78
N THR A 269 4.86 3.36 -7.71
CA THR A 269 4.16 3.62 -6.44
C THR A 269 3.60 2.32 -5.86
N PRO A 270 4.07 1.88 -4.68
CA PRO A 270 3.56 0.68 -4.03
C PRO A 270 2.32 0.96 -3.18
N SER A 271 1.56 -0.09 -2.86
CA SER A 271 0.48 0.01 -1.88
C SER A 271 0.25 -1.25 -1.06
N GLY A 272 -0.26 -1.07 0.16
CA GLY A 272 -0.70 -2.14 1.04
C GLY A 272 -2.10 -1.88 1.58
N ASN A 273 -3.01 -2.82 1.39
CA ASN A 273 -4.35 -2.80 1.99
C ASN A 273 -4.31 -3.65 3.25
N ILE A 274 -4.48 -3.01 4.41
CA ILE A 274 -4.36 -3.64 5.72
C ILE A 274 -5.75 -3.78 6.32
N GLY A 275 -6.07 -4.98 6.77
CA GLY A 275 -7.31 -5.32 7.44
C GLY A 275 -7.14 -5.67 8.91
N ALA A 276 -8.25 -6.01 9.55
CA ALA A 276 -8.25 -6.52 10.91
C ALA A 276 -7.61 -7.92 10.98
N HIS A 277 -7.24 -8.35 12.19
CA HIS A 277 -6.77 -9.72 12.47
C HIS A 277 -5.56 -10.18 11.63
N GLY A 278 -4.71 -9.24 11.20
CA GLY A 278 -3.47 -9.54 10.48
C GLY A 278 -3.67 -9.86 9.00
N VAL A 279 -4.86 -9.66 8.43
CA VAL A 279 -5.05 -9.79 6.98
C VAL A 279 -4.44 -8.59 6.26
N ALA A 280 -3.64 -8.82 5.23
CA ALA A 280 -3.07 -7.77 4.40
C ALA A 280 -2.91 -8.22 2.95
N ILE A 281 -3.25 -7.33 2.00
CA ILE A 281 -3.02 -7.53 0.56
C ILE A 281 -2.17 -6.37 0.04
N PHE A 282 -0.99 -6.70 -0.49
CA PHE A 282 -0.08 -5.75 -1.11
C PHE A 282 -0.28 -5.75 -2.63
N GLU A 283 -0.35 -4.57 -3.23
CA GLU A 283 -0.67 -4.42 -4.65
C GLU A 283 -0.01 -3.19 -5.27
N SER A 284 0.31 -3.27 -6.56
CA SER A 284 0.67 -2.10 -7.37
C SER A 284 -0.53 -1.16 -7.54
N VAL A 285 -0.30 0.15 -7.55
CA VAL A 285 -1.38 1.14 -7.76
C VAL A 285 -1.84 1.19 -9.22
N HIS A 286 -0.95 0.92 -10.18
CA HIS A 286 -1.27 1.02 -11.61
C HIS A 286 -2.30 -0.03 -12.08
N GLY A 287 -2.95 0.26 -13.22
CA GLY A 287 -3.90 -0.64 -13.87
C GLY A 287 -3.25 -1.80 -14.64
N THR A 288 -4.05 -2.47 -15.47
CA THR A 288 -3.66 -3.70 -16.19
C THR A 288 -2.80 -3.46 -17.44
N ALA A 289 -2.66 -2.21 -17.90
CA ALA A 289 -1.88 -1.81 -19.09
C ALA A 289 -2.03 -2.79 -20.30
N PRO A 290 -3.25 -2.97 -20.83
CA PRO A 290 -3.55 -4.02 -21.81
C PRO A 290 -2.82 -3.84 -23.15
N ASP A 291 -2.34 -2.63 -23.44
CA ASP A 291 -1.59 -2.26 -24.63
C ASP A 291 -0.16 -2.86 -24.66
N ILE A 292 0.42 -3.15 -23.50
CA ILE A 292 1.75 -3.75 -23.36
C ILE A 292 1.76 -5.16 -22.76
N ALA A 293 0.60 -5.66 -22.31
CA ALA A 293 0.45 -6.98 -21.72
C ALA A 293 1.07 -8.10 -22.59
N GLY A 294 1.95 -8.89 -22.00
CA GLY A 294 2.59 -10.04 -22.65
C GLY A 294 3.66 -9.68 -23.68
N LYS A 295 4.08 -8.41 -23.74
CA LYS A 295 5.15 -7.93 -24.64
C LYS A 295 6.52 -7.88 -23.97
N ASP A 296 6.62 -8.25 -22.69
CA ASP A 296 7.86 -8.18 -21.89
C ASP A 296 8.37 -6.73 -21.78
N LEU A 297 7.45 -5.76 -21.68
CA LEU A 297 7.74 -4.32 -21.63
C LEU A 297 7.33 -3.67 -20.30
N ALA A 298 6.61 -4.39 -19.45
CA ALA A 298 6.10 -3.86 -18.19
C ALA A 298 7.24 -3.57 -17.19
N ASN A 299 7.09 -2.52 -16.40
CA ASN A 299 7.97 -2.25 -15.27
C ASN A 299 7.47 -2.97 -14.01
N PRO A 300 8.23 -3.92 -13.43
CA PRO A 300 7.81 -4.62 -12.22
C PRO A 300 7.99 -3.82 -10.93
N THR A 301 8.57 -2.61 -10.98
CA THR A 301 9.00 -1.84 -9.79
C THR A 301 7.86 -1.59 -8.80
N ALA A 302 6.68 -1.12 -9.21
CA ALA A 302 5.57 -0.89 -8.28
C ALA A 302 5.13 -2.15 -7.52
N LEU A 303 5.02 -3.29 -8.19
CA LEU A 303 4.65 -4.54 -7.52
C LEU A 303 5.80 -5.06 -6.65
N LEU A 304 7.04 -4.92 -7.10
CA LEU A 304 8.23 -5.29 -6.32
C LEU A 304 8.32 -4.47 -5.02
N LEU A 305 8.12 -3.16 -5.08
CA LEU A 305 8.08 -2.28 -3.91
C LEU A 305 6.91 -2.64 -2.97
N SER A 306 5.77 -3.05 -3.53
CA SER A 306 4.63 -3.57 -2.72
C SER A 306 4.99 -4.90 -2.03
N ALA A 307 5.75 -5.76 -2.71
CA ALA A 307 6.27 -7.00 -2.13
C ALA A 307 7.35 -6.72 -1.06
N ILE A 308 8.16 -5.67 -1.20
CA ILE A 308 9.07 -5.20 -0.15
C ILE A 308 8.28 -4.70 1.08
N MET A 309 7.18 -3.96 0.87
CA MET A 309 6.27 -3.58 1.96
C MET A 309 5.69 -4.81 2.66
N MET A 310 5.33 -5.85 1.91
CA MET A 310 4.87 -7.13 2.43
C MET A 310 5.93 -7.79 3.31
N LEU A 311 7.18 -7.88 2.85
CA LEU A 311 8.28 -8.45 3.62
C LEU A 311 8.50 -7.71 4.95
N ARG A 312 8.43 -6.37 4.94
CA ARG A 312 8.51 -5.55 6.15
C ARG A 312 7.36 -5.85 7.12
N HIS A 313 6.14 -6.03 6.60
CA HIS A 313 4.98 -6.40 7.39
C HIS A 313 5.13 -7.79 8.05
N MET A 314 5.72 -8.74 7.33
CA MET A 314 6.01 -10.10 7.80
C MET A 314 7.23 -10.16 8.76
N GLY A 315 7.95 -9.06 8.95
CA GLY A 315 9.17 -9.00 9.78
C GLY A 315 10.45 -9.43 9.06
N LEU A 316 10.40 -9.74 7.76
CA LEU A 316 11.52 -10.13 6.90
C LEU A 316 12.32 -8.89 6.41
N ARG A 317 12.76 -8.05 7.35
CA ARG A 317 13.36 -6.73 7.06
C ARG A 317 14.68 -6.82 6.31
N SER A 318 15.51 -7.82 6.58
CA SER A 318 16.80 -8.03 5.89
C SER A 318 16.59 -8.31 4.40
N HIS A 319 15.66 -9.21 4.07
CA HIS A 319 15.30 -9.51 2.69
C HIS A 319 14.69 -8.31 1.99
N ALA A 320 13.78 -7.59 2.67
CA ALA A 320 13.19 -6.36 2.16
C ALA A 320 14.27 -5.34 1.77
N GLN A 321 15.22 -5.06 2.68
CA GLN A 321 16.30 -4.11 2.44
C GLN A 321 17.20 -4.54 1.29
N LYS A 322 17.57 -5.83 1.24
CA LYS A 322 18.44 -6.39 0.19
C LYS A 322 17.82 -6.21 -1.20
N ILE A 323 16.55 -6.56 -1.35
CA ILE A 323 15.83 -6.45 -2.63
C ILE A 323 15.62 -4.98 -3.02
N GLU A 324 15.26 -4.12 -2.06
CA GLU A 324 15.06 -2.69 -2.30
C GLU A 324 16.34 -2.01 -2.78
N THR A 325 17.46 -2.24 -2.09
CA THR A 325 18.75 -1.66 -2.50
C THR A 325 19.17 -2.17 -3.88
N ALA A 326 19.03 -3.47 -4.17
CA ALA A 326 19.33 -3.99 -5.50
C ALA A 326 18.45 -3.38 -6.61
N CYS A 327 17.17 -3.11 -6.32
CA CYS A 327 16.26 -2.43 -7.24
C CYS A 327 16.72 -0.98 -7.50
N PHE A 328 16.97 -0.21 -6.45
CA PHE A 328 17.38 1.19 -6.56
C PHE A 328 18.75 1.33 -7.22
N ASP A 329 19.72 0.49 -6.87
CA ASP A 329 21.03 0.47 -7.51
C ASP A 329 20.93 0.14 -9.02
N THR A 330 19.97 -0.69 -9.43
CA THR A 330 19.71 -0.97 -10.85
C THR A 330 19.15 0.26 -11.56
N ILE A 331 18.23 0.97 -10.91
CA ILE A 331 17.65 2.20 -11.45
C ILE A 331 18.72 3.30 -11.56
N GLN A 332 19.54 3.47 -10.52
CA GLN A 332 20.60 4.47 -10.42
C GLN A 332 21.71 4.27 -11.46
N ASP A 333 22.02 3.03 -11.84
CA ASP A 333 23.05 2.74 -12.85
C ASP A 333 22.61 3.13 -14.27
N LYS A 334 21.30 3.36 -14.50
CA LYS A 334 20.70 3.80 -15.77
C LYS A 334 21.00 2.92 -17.00
N LYS A 335 21.63 1.74 -16.83
CA LYS A 335 22.03 0.83 -17.92
C LYS A 335 20.89 -0.07 -18.40
N VAL A 336 20.13 -0.63 -17.46
CA VAL A 336 19.02 -1.55 -17.75
C VAL A 336 17.78 -0.93 -17.14
N LEU A 337 17.06 -0.16 -17.94
CA LEU A 337 15.83 0.53 -17.53
C LEU A 337 14.71 0.19 -18.49
N THR A 338 13.50 0.01 -17.97
CA THR A 338 12.28 -0.11 -18.79
C THR A 338 11.91 1.24 -19.41
N LYS A 339 10.99 1.21 -20.37
CA LYS A 339 10.64 2.37 -21.20
C LYS A 339 10.09 3.56 -20.40
N ASP A 340 9.26 3.29 -19.40
CA ASP A 340 8.69 4.29 -18.49
C ASP A 340 9.76 4.93 -17.59
N LEU A 341 10.85 4.22 -17.31
CA LEU A 341 12.02 4.76 -16.61
C LEU A 341 13.02 5.46 -17.55
N GLY A 342 12.73 5.54 -18.86
CA GLY A 342 13.58 6.21 -19.86
C GLY A 342 14.59 5.30 -20.58
N GLY A 343 14.52 3.98 -20.39
CA GLY A 343 15.36 3.02 -21.11
C GLY A 343 14.64 2.28 -22.24
N ASN A 344 15.23 1.15 -22.66
CA ASN A 344 14.67 0.27 -23.69
C ASN A 344 14.74 -1.22 -23.30
N ALA A 345 15.07 -1.51 -22.03
CA ALA A 345 15.17 -2.88 -21.55
C ALA A 345 13.79 -3.52 -21.41
N LYS A 346 13.75 -4.84 -21.58
CA LYS A 346 12.59 -5.67 -21.32
C LYS A 346 12.36 -5.89 -19.82
N CYS A 347 11.15 -6.28 -19.44
CA CYS A 347 10.82 -6.68 -18.07
C CYS A 347 11.76 -7.79 -17.59
N SER A 348 11.99 -8.80 -18.41
CA SER A 348 12.90 -9.91 -18.13
C SER A 348 14.36 -9.49 -17.91
N GLU A 349 14.87 -8.56 -18.73
CA GLU A 349 16.23 -8.01 -18.64
C GLU A 349 16.40 -7.19 -17.36
N PHE A 350 15.44 -6.32 -17.06
CA PHE A 350 15.42 -5.54 -15.82
C PHE A 350 15.38 -6.45 -14.58
N THR A 351 14.55 -7.50 -14.63
CA THR A 351 14.44 -8.49 -13.55
C THR A 351 15.77 -9.23 -13.33
N GLU A 352 16.45 -9.65 -14.39
CA GLU A 352 17.74 -10.35 -14.26
C GLU A 352 18.83 -9.42 -13.70
N ALA A 353 18.85 -8.15 -14.12
CA ALA A 353 19.78 -7.17 -13.57
C ALA A 353 19.62 -7.02 -12.04
N ILE A 354 18.37 -6.94 -11.56
CA ILE A 354 18.07 -6.92 -10.11
C ILE A 354 18.50 -8.24 -9.45
N CYS A 355 18.16 -9.39 -10.03
CA CYS A 355 18.54 -10.71 -9.50
C CYS A 355 20.05 -10.85 -9.36
N GLN A 356 20.83 -10.38 -10.34
CA GLN A 356 22.27 -10.43 -10.30
C GLN A 356 22.82 -9.59 -9.13
N ARG A 357 22.36 -8.34 -8.97
CA ARG A 357 22.75 -7.49 -7.85
C ARG A 357 22.40 -8.11 -6.49
N VAL A 358 21.20 -8.69 -6.38
CA VAL A 358 20.79 -9.41 -5.16
C VAL A 358 21.77 -10.54 -4.83
N ARG A 359 22.23 -11.33 -5.83
CA ARG A 359 23.19 -12.41 -5.60
C ARG A 359 24.58 -11.89 -5.22
N ASP A 360 24.98 -10.75 -5.76
CA ASP A 360 26.28 -10.13 -5.49
C ASP A 360 26.37 -9.51 -4.09
N MET A 361 25.22 -9.13 -3.52
CA MET A 361 25.09 -8.66 -2.14
C MET A 361 25.20 -9.84 -1.16
N LYS A 362 26.41 -10.04 -0.62
CA LYS A 362 26.70 -11.04 0.41
C LYS A 362 26.12 -10.68 1.78
#